data_AF-C1EAW9-F1
#
_entry.id   AF-C1EAW9-F1
#
_cell.length_a   1.000
_cell.length_b   1.000
_cell.length_c   1.000
_cell.angle_alpha   90.00
_cell.angle_beta   90.00
_cell.angle_gamma   90.00
#
_symmetry.space_group_name_H-M   'P 1'
#
loop_
_entity.id
_entity.type
_entity.pdbx_description
1 polymer ?
#
loop_
_entity_poly.entity_id
_entity_poly.type
_entity_poly.pdbx_seq_one_letter_code
_entity_poly.pdbx_strand_id
1 'polypeptide(L)'
;MHHIAAAAQAHARAPIVARAHASSRRPTRRASVIANVGRSKTNELTGEPEWVEISDAAAAIEDAQEQYGAGDFAGAVKTLEGALKLGGSGVKRDRSKPAELSLGEKQSIFYNLTSAHSKLGAVDRGLEALEALLQAGYCSAQLYGFGKANEDYVRLLRDPDLESVRGDARFKQIVDKYQVTPTELQLQLDPSQSVIGRAMKMWGSKK
;
A
#
# COMPACT_ATOMS: atom_id res chain seq x y z
N MET A 1 -6.25 55.73 -14.45
CA MET A 1 -7.23 54.62 -14.49
C MET A 1 -6.48 53.38 -14.92
N HIS A 2 -6.40 52.41 -14.00
CA HIS A 2 -5.65 51.17 -14.13
C HIS A 2 -6.35 50.22 -15.11
N HIS A 3 -5.62 49.72 -16.10
CA HIS A 3 -5.98 48.47 -16.78
C HIS A 3 -4.76 47.56 -16.81
N ILE A 4 -4.80 46.56 -15.93
CA ILE A 4 -3.86 45.45 -15.82
C ILE A 4 -4.22 44.45 -16.92
N ALA A 5 -3.31 44.22 -17.86
CA ALA A 5 -3.42 43.14 -18.82
C ALA A 5 -3.08 41.80 -18.13
N ALA A 6 -4.05 40.90 -18.07
CA ALA A 6 -3.88 39.54 -17.58
C ALA A 6 -3.13 38.71 -18.62
N ALA A 7 -1.87 38.37 -18.34
CA ALA A 7 -1.12 37.38 -19.11
C ALA A 7 -1.52 35.98 -18.64
N ALA A 8 -2.33 35.30 -19.45
CA ALA A 8 -2.59 33.86 -19.31
C ALA A 8 -1.33 33.08 -19.72
N GLN A 9 -0.56 32.62 -18.73
CA GLN A 9 0.51 31.65 -18.98
C GLN A 9 -0.06 30.23 -18.91
N ALA A 10 -0.32 29.67 -20.09
CA ALA A 10 -0.51 28.24 -20.28
C ALA A 10 0.81 27.52 -20.02
N HIS A 11 0.95 26.87 -18.86
CA HIS A 11 2.09 25.98 -18.62
C HIS A 11 1.88 24.66 -19.34
N ALA A 12 2.68 24.47 -20.39
CA ALA A 12 2.84 23.23 -21.13
C ALA A 12 3.13 22.05 -20.19
N ARG A 13 2.36 20.97 -20.34
CA ARG A 13 2.60 19.66 -19.70
C ARG A 13 3.93 19.10 -20.20
N ALA A 14 4.87 18.87 -19.28
CA ALA A 14 6.11 18.17 -19.58
C ALA A 14 5.85 16.68 -19.88
N PRO A 15 6.56 16.07 -20.84
CA PRO A 15 6.35 14.68 -21.24
C PRO A 15 6.84 13.70 -20.17
N ILE A 16 6.00 12.71 -19.85
CA ILE A 16 6.35 11.56 -19.02
C ILE A 16 7.35 10.71 -19.80
N VAL A 17 8.61 10.73 -19.39
CA VAL A 17 9.64 9.85 -19.94
C VAL A 17 9.36 8.43 -19.44
N ALA A 18 8.79 7.61 -20.33
CA ALA A 18 8.59 6.19 -20.14
C ALA A 18 9.94 5.50 -19.96
N ARG A 19 10.16 4.89 -18.79
CA ARG A 19 11.33 4.04 -18.56
C ARG A 19 11.04 2.68 -19.17
N ALA A 20 11.84 2.28 -20.15
CA ALA A 20 11.74 0.97 -20.80
C ALA A 20 12.02 -0.15 -19.79
N HIS A 21 10.99 -0.94 -19.48
CA HIS A 21 11.15 -2.18 -18.75
C HIS A 21 11.70 -3.26 -19.69
N ALA A 22 12.83 -3.85 -19.29
CA ALA A 22 13.39 -5.01 -19.94
C ALA A 22 12.34 -6.13 -20.06
N SER A 23 12.21 -6.66 -21.27
CA SER A 23 11.34 -7.78 -21.63
C SER A 23 11.70 -9.04 -20.82
N SER A 24 11.05 -9.19 -19.67
CA SER A 24 10.87 -10.50 -19.04
C SER A 24 9.64 -11.14 -19.67
N ARG A 25 9.85 -12.22 -20.43
CA ARG A 25 8.77 -13.06 -20.97
C ARG A 25 8.01 -13.68 -19.79
N ARG A 26 6.92 -13.04 -19.37
CA ARG A 26 5.96 -13.62 -18.42
C ARG A 26 5.07 -14.61 -19.19
N PRO A 27 4.92 -15.87 -18.74
CA PRO A 27 3.96 -16.77 -19.34
C PRO A 27 2.54 -16.22 -19.10
N THR A 28 1.74 -16.19 -20.16
CA THR A 28 0.31 -15.82 -20.12
C THR A 28 -0.43 -16.71 -19.14
N ARG A 29 -0.91 -16.15 -18.02
CA ARG A 29 -1.84 -16.84 -17.14
C ARG A 29 -3.27 -16.51 -17.54
N ARG A 30 -4.02 -17.60 -17.74
CA ARG A 30 -5.46 -17.63 -17.97
C ARG A 30 -6.18 -17.23 -16.68
N ALA A 31 -7.36 -16.64 -16.86
CA ALA A 31 -8.26 -16.09 -15.84
C ALA A 31 -8.27 -16.85 -14.50
N SER A 32 -8.14 -16.10 -13.41
CA SER A 32 -8.17 -16.60 -12.03
C SER A 32 -9.55 -17.12 -11.67
N VAL A 33 -9.60 -18.36 -11.19
CA VAL A 33 -10.80 -19.03 -10.67
C VAL A 33 -10.87 -18.84 -9.16
N ILE A 34 -12.08 -18.54 -8.71
CA ILE A 34 -12.52 -18.21 -7.35
C ILE A 34 -11.94 -19.13 -6.27
N ALA A 35 -11.59 -18.50 -5.14
CA ALA A 35 -11.13 -19.09 -3.88
C ALA A 35 -11.91 -20.36 -3.47
N ASN A 36 -11.24 -21.51 -3.55
CA ASN A 36 -11.67 -22.75 -2.90
C ASN A 36 -10.59 -23.19 -1.91
N VAL A 37 -10.95 -23.18 -0.63
CA VAL A 37 -10.08 -23.63 0.46
C VAL A 37 -10.02 -25.17 0.46
N GLY A 38 -8.82 -25.72 0.29
CA GLY A 38 -8.41 -26.96 0.99
C GLY A 38 -8.95 -28.31 0.50
N ARG A 39 -9.15 -28.53 -0.80
CA ARG A 39 -9.18 -29.90 -1.36
C ARG A 39 -8.37 -29.98 -2.64
N SER A 40 -7.42 -30.92 -2.72
CA SER A 40 -6.83 -31.32 -3.99
C SER A 40 -7.96 -31.82 -4.89
N LYS A 41 -8.28 -31.10 -5.96
CA LYS A 41 -9.01 -31.71 -7.07
C LYS A 41 -8.00 -32.50 -7.88
N THR A 42 -8.26 -33.78 -8.05
CA THR A 42 -7.65 -34.57 -9.10
C THR A 42 -8.25 -34.12 -10.41
N ASN A 43 -7.41 -33.72 -11.37
CA ASN A 43 -7.88 -33.44 -12.72
C ASN A 43 -8.50 -34.72 -13.29
N GLU A 44 -9.82 -34.72 -13.54
CA GLU A 44 -10.56 -35.90 -13.99
C GLU A 44 -10.06 -36.44 -15.34
N LEU A 45 -9.34 -35.62 -16.13
CA LEU A 45 -8.77 -36.03 -17.41
C LEU A 45 -7.36 -36.64 -17.34
N THR A 46 -6.57 -36.33 -16.29
CA THR A 46 -5.16 -36.77 -16.22
C THR A 46 -4.82 -37.55 -14.95
N GLY A 47 -5.68 -37.55 -13.93
CA GLY A 47 -5.42 -38.20 -12.64
C GLY A 47 -4.27 -37.58 -11.83
N GLU A 48 -3.64 -36.52 -12.34
CA GLU A 48 -2.56 -35.83 -11.67
C GLU A 48 -3.11 -34.88 -10.60
N PRO A 49 -2.41 -34.72 -9.45
CA PRO A 49 -2.77 -33.71 -8.47
C PRO A 49 -2.64 -32.34 -9.12
N GLU A 50 -3.77 -31.65 -9.29
CA GLU A 50 -3.75 -30.25 -9.68
C GLU A 50 -3.13 -29.48 -8.51
N TRP A 51 -1.98 -28.85 -8.75
CA TRP A 51 -1.39 -27.91 -7.81
C TRP A 51 -2.33 -26.70 -7.74
N VAL A 52 -3.30 -26.75 -6.83
CA VAL A 52 -4.03 -25.56 -6.42
C VAL A 52 -3.00 -24.68 -5.74
N GLU A 53 -2.60 -23.61 -6.42
CA GLU A 53 -1.79 -22.57 -5.80
C GLU A 53 -2.58 -22.09 -4.58
N ILE A 54 -2.06 -22.43 -3.40
CA ILE A 54 -2.56 -21.90 -2.15
C ILE A 54 -2.25 -20.42 -2.25
N SER A 55 -3.27 -19.60 -2.53
CA SER A 55 -3.11 -18.16 -2.55
C SER A 55 -2.50 -17.76 -1.22
N ASP A 56 -1.28 -17.24 -1.28
CA ASP A 56 -0.66 -16.61 -0.13
C ASP A 56 -1.21 -15.18 -0.01
N ALA A 57 -0.91 -14.54 1.11
CA ALA A 57 -1.35 -13.17 1.34
C ALA A 57 -0.83 -12.20 0.27
N ALA A 58 0.36 -12.46 -0.29
CA ALA A 58 0.95 -11.63 -1.34
C ALA A 58 0.13 -11.67 -2.63
N ALA A 59 -0.24 -12.85 -3.11
CA ALA A 59 -1.12 -13.01 -4.27
C ALA A 59 -2.48 -12.33 -4.05
N ALA A 60 -3.07 -12.47 -2.85
CA ALA A 60 -4.34 -11.82 -2.54
C ALA A 60 -4.24 -10.28 -2.50
N ILE A 61 -3.09 -9.72 -2.09
CA ILE A 61 -2.83 -8.28 -2.16
C ILE A 61 -2.75 -7.81 -3.61
N GLU A 62 -2.05 -8.55 -4.48
CA GLU A 62 -1.95 -8.23 -5.92
C GLU A 62 -3.34 -8.27 -6.58
N ASP A 63 -4.11 -9.33 -6.36
CA ASP A 63 -5.48 -9.47 -6.87
C ASP A 63 -6.37 -8.31 -6.41
N ALA A 64 -6.26 -7.91 -5.15
CA ALA A 64 -7.02 -6.77 -4.63
C ALA A 64 -6.61 -5.44 -5.27
N GLN A 65 -5.33 -5.25 -5.60
CA GLN A 65 -4.86 -4.06 -6.32
C GLN A 65 -5.38 -4.03 -7.76
N GLU A 66 -5.46 -5.17 -8.43
CA GLU A 66 -6.08 -5.28 -9.76
C GLU A 66 -7.58 -4.93 -9.69
N GLN A 67 -8.31 -5.49 -8.73
CA GLN A 67 -9.73 -5.16 -8.49
C GLN A 67 -9.91 -3.66 -8.20
N TYR A 68 -9.06 -3.11 -7.34
CA TYR A 68 -9.07 -1.68 -7.01
C TYR A 68 -8.83 -0.81 -8.25
N GLY A 69 -7.83 -1.15 -9.08
CA GLY A 69 -7.53 -0.46 -10.33
C GLY A 69 -8.66 -0.56 -11.37
N ALA A 70 -9.44 -1.64 -11.34
CA ALA A 70 -10.65 -1.81 -12.15
C ALA A 70 -11.88 -1.06 -11.60
N GLY A 71 -11.77 -0.42 -10.43
CA GLY A 71 -12.87 0.27 -9.75
C GLY A 71 -13.77 -0.64 -8.93
N ASP A 72 -13.47 -1.93 -8.82
CA ASP A 72 -14.17 -2.87 -7.94
C ASP A 72 -13.65 -2.79 -6.51
N PHE A 73 -13.96 -1.68 -5.83
CA PHE A 73 -13.51 -1.43 -4.46
C PHE A 73 -14.13 -2.41 -3.46
N ALA A 74 -15.36 -2.86 -3.69
CA ALA A 74 -16.04 -3.82 -2.82
C ALA A 74 -15.41 -5.22 -2.95
N GLY A 75 -15.08 -5.65 -4.16
CA GLY A 75 -14.30 -6.86 -4.41
C GLY A 75 -12.93 -6.79 -3.74
N ALA A 76 -12.21 -5.68 -3.91
CA ALA A 76 -10.91 -5.46 -3.29
C ALA A 76 -10.95 -5.59 -1.75
N VAL A 77 -11.94 -4.98 -1.10
CA VAL A 77 -12.16 -5.13 0.36
C VAL A 77 -12.33 -6.59 0.74
N LYS A 78 -13.19 -7.33 0.05
CA LYS A 78 -13.46 -8.74 0.35
C LYS A 78 -12.20 -9.60 0.19
N THR A 79 -11.41 -9.34 -0.85
CA THR A 79 -10.16 -10.04 -1.09
C THR A 79 -9.14 -9.76 0.01
N LEU A 80 -9.01 -8.51 0.44
CA LEU A 80 -8.10 -8.08 1.52
C LEU A 80 -8.51 -8.61 2.90
N GLU A 81 -9.80 -8.61 3.23
CA GLU A 81 -10.32 -9.26 4.44
C GLU A 81 -10.08 -10.77 4.44
N GLY A 82 -10.11 -11.38 3.24
CA GLY A 82 -9.68 -12.76 3.02
C GLY A 82 -8.20 -12.95 3.26
N ALA A 83 -7.35 -12.04 2.77
CA ALA A 83 -5.90 -12.08 2.91
C ALA A 83 -5.44 -12.11 4.37
N LEU A 84 -6.18 -11.44 5.27
CA LEU A 84 -5.90 -11.48 6.72
C LEU A 84 -5.97 -12.89 7.34
N LYS A 85 -6.62 -13.84 6.66
CA LYS A 85 -6.80 -15.23 7.11
C LYS A 85 -5.86 -16.21 6.41
N LEU A 86 -5.10 -15.74 5.42
CA LEU A 86 -4.15 -16.54 4.65
C LEU A 86 -2.79 -16.62 5.36
N GLY A 87 -1.99 -17.60 4.94
CA GLY A 87 -0.58 -17.63 5.31
C GLY A 87 0.19 -16.51 4.63
N GLY A 88 1.05 -15.84 5.38
CA GLY A 88 1.95 -14.82 4.84
C GLY A 88 3.39 -15.29 4.74
N SER A 89 4.28 -14.33 4.53
CA SER A 89 5.73 -14.53 4.46
C SER A 89 6.47 -14.33 5.79
N GLY A 90 5.73 -14.16 6.90
CA GLY A 90 6.29 -13.94 8.23
C GLY A 90 6.82 -15.21 8.90
N VAL A 91 7.09 -15.09 10.21
CA VAL A 91 7.70 -16.18 10.98
C VAL A 91 6.70 -17.32 11.20
N LYS A 92 7.14 -18.54 10.90
CA LYS A 92 6.39 -19.76 11.20
C LYS A 92 6.71 -20.24 12.60
N ARG A 93 5.80 -20.00 13.56
CA ARG A 93 5.97 -20.45 14.96
C ARG A 93 5.65 -21.92 15.17
N ASP A 94 4.66 -22.43 14.43
CA ASP A 94 4.19 -23.80 14.52
C ASP A 94 4.31 -24.45 13.13
N ARG A 95 4.97 -25.61 13.05
CA ARG A 95 5.18 -26.31 11.78
C ARG A 95 3.87 -26.73 11.12
N SER A 96 2.82 -26.96 11.91
CA SER A 96 1.51 -27.42 11.45
C SER A 96 0.61 -26.29 10.95
N LYS A 97 0.89 -25.03 11.31
CA LYS A 97 0.08 -23.85 10.94
C LYS A 97 0.71 -23.11 9.76
N PRO A 98 -0.08 -22.36 8.97
CA PRO A 98 0.48 -21.44 7.98
C PRO A 98 1.38 -20.40 8.67
N ALA A 99 2.33 -19.86 7.92
CA ALA A 99 3.20 -18.78 8.41
C ALA A 99 2.36 -17.52 8.70
N GLU A 100 2.77 -16.77 9.73
CA GLU A 100 2.10 -15.52 10.08
C GLU A 100 2.29 -14.48 8.97
N LEU A 101 1.36 -13.51 8.88
CA LEU A 101 1.57 -12.34 8.03
C LEU A 101 2.79 -11.54 8.50
N SER A 102 3.66 -11.22 7.57
CA SER A 102 4.76 -10.28 7.82
C SER A 102 4.21 -8.90 8.16
N LEU A 103 5.05 -8.07 8.79
CA LEU A 103 4.68 -6.70 9.12
C LEU A 103 4.33 -5.90 7.85
N GLY A 104 5.11 -6.07 6.77
CA GLY A 104 4.88 -5.39 5.49
C GLY A 104 3.57 -5.81 4.82
N GLU A 105 3.22 -7.10 4.87
CA GLU A 105 1.93 -7.58 4.36
C GLU A 105 0.76 -7.00 5.16
N LYS A 106 0.85 -6.96 6.50
CA LYS A 106 -0.19 -6.33 7.33
C LYS A 106 -0.36 -4.86 7.00
N GLN A 107 0.74 -4.12 6.91
CA GLN A 107 0.70 -2.70 6.53
C GLN A 107 0.11 -2.51 5.13
N SER A 108 0.49 -3.33 4.16
CA SER A 108 -0.07 -3.25 2.81
C SER A 108 -1.57 -3.53 2.79
N ILE A 109 -2.02 -4.59 3.48
CA ILE A 109 -3.44 -4.96 3.56
C ILE A 109 -4.26 -3.82 4.19
N PHE A 110 -3.84 -3.32 5.36
CA PHE A 110 -4.61 -2.27 6.05
C PHE A 110 -4.58 -0.92 5.32
N TYR A 111 -3.47 -0.59 4.65
CA TYR A 111 -3.41 0.61 3.80
C TYR A 111 -4.42 0.51 2.65
N ASN A 112 -4.41 -0.61 1.92
CA ASN A 112 -5.34 -0.82 0.81
C ASN A 112 -6.80 -0.89 1.29
N LEU A 113 -7.07 -1.48 2.45
CA LEU A 113 -8.42 -1.47 3.07
C LEU A 113 -8.87 -0.05 3.40
N THR A 114 -7.98 0.77 3.96
CA THR A 114 -8.29 2.17 4.28
C THR A 114 -8.66 2.94 3.01
N SER A 115 -7.87 2.79 1.94
CA SER A 115 -8.14 3.41 0.63
C SER A 115 -9.44 2.92 0.01
N ALA A 116 -9.68 1.60 0.00
CA ALA A 116 -10.91 1.03 -0.56
C ALA A 116 -12.17 1.45 0.21
N HIS A 117 -12.13 1.46 1.54
CA HIS A 117 -13.23 1.97 2.35
C HIS A 117 -13.47 3.46 2.16
N SER A 118 -12.39 4.25 2.00
CA SER A 118 -12.49 5.68 1.68
C SER A 118 -13.19 5.92 0.33
N LYS A 119 -12.85 5.16 -0.72
CA LYS A 119 -13.55 5.21 -2.02
C LYS A 119 -15.01 4.80 -1.96
N LEU A 120 -15.35 3.85 -1.09
CA LEU A 120 -16.72 3.42 -0.86
C LEU A 120 -17.52 4.36 0.05
N GLY A 121 -16.89 5.39 0.62
CA GLY A 121 -17.52 6.28 1.61
C GLY A 121 -17.79 5.61 2.97
N ALA A 122 -17.23 4.43 3.21
CA ALA A 122 -17.37 3.69 4.46
C ALA A 122 -16.35 4.19 5.51
N VAL A 123 -16.52 5.45 5.93
CA VAL A 123 -15.54 6.18 6.75
C VAL A 123 -15.19 5.46 8.07
N ASP A 124 -16.18 4.92 8.78
CA ASP A 124 -15.93 4.23 10.06
C ASP A 124 -14.98 3.03 9.91
N ARG A 125 -15.25 2.16 8.92
CA ARG A 125 -14.36 1.01 8.62
C ARG A 125 -13.00 1.45 8.08
N GLY A 126 -12.97 2.55 7.33
CA GLY A 126 -11.72 3.16 6.89
C GLY A 126 -10.86 3.61 8.07
N LEU A 127 -11.45 4.25 9.08
CA LEU A 127 -10.74 4.67 10.29
C LEU A 127 -10.28 3.48 11.14
N GLU A 128 -11.09 2.42 11.25
CA GLU A 128 -10.68 1.17 11.91
C GLU A 128 -9.47 0.52 11.21
N ALA A 129 -9.50 0.44 9.88
CA ALA A 129 -8.37 -0.05 9.08
C ALA A 129 -7.13 0.83 9.22
N LEU A 130 -7.30 2.17 9.27
CA LEU A 130 -6.21 3.12 9.49
C LEU A 130 -5.56 2.92 10.87
N GLU A 131 -6.36 2.74 11.92
CA GLU A 131 -5.84 2.47 13.25
C GLU A 131 -5.04 1.16 13.29
N ALA A 132 -5.56 0.11 12.64
CA ALA A 132 -4.84 -1.16 12.49
C ALA A 132 -3.54 -1.02 11.68
N LEU A 133 -3.53 -0.18 10.65
CA LEU A 133 -2.35 0.15 9.85
C LEU A 133 -1.24 0.80 10.71
N LEU A 134 -1.58 1.83 11.48
CA LEU A 134 -0.63 2.52 12.35
C LEU A 134 -0.17 1.61 13.49
N GLN A 135 -1.05 0.77 14.03
CA GLN A 135 -0.70 -0.25 15.01
C GLN A 135 0.26 -1.31 14.44
N ALA A 136 0.13 -1.66 13.16
CA ALA A 136 1.09 -2.49 12.44
C ALA A 136 2.44 -1.76 12.17
N GLY A 137 2.59 -0.53 12.66
CA GLY A 137 3.84 0.23 12.63
C GLY A 137 4.05 1.06 11.36
N TYR A 138 2.99 1.31 10.58
CA TYR A 138 3.08 2.26 9.46
C TYR A 138 3.41 3.65 9.99
N CYS A 139 4.30 4.34 9.28
CA CYS A 139 4.95 5.58 9.67
C CYS A 139 5.78 5.51 10.97
N SER A 140 6.20 4.31 11.42
CA SER A 140 7.03 4.19 12.62
C SER A 140 8.50 4.44 12.32
N ALA A 141 9.00 5.59 12.76
CA ALA A 141 10.43 5.92 12.67
C ALA A 141 11.31 4.93 13.45
N GLN A 142 10.78 4.30 14.51
CA GLN A 142 11.50 3.30 15.30
C GLN A 142 11.75 2.02 14.50
N LEU A 143 10.83 1.64 13.61
CA LEU A 143 10.92 0.37 12.89
C LEU A 143 11.80 0.46 11.65
N TYR A 144 11.74 1.58 10.91
CA TYR A 144 12.41 1.67 9.61
C TYR A 144 13.01 3.05 9.30
N GLY A 145 13.21 3.88 10.33
CA GLY A 145 13.94 5.14 10.26
C GLY A 145 13.09 6.36 9.90
N PHE A 146 13.55 7.55 10.30
CA PHE A 146 12.83 8.82 10.15
C PHE A 146 12.49 9.18 8.70
N GLY A 147 13.43 9.00 7.76
CA GLY A 147 13.21 9.40 6.37
C GLY A 147 12.02 8.69 5.72
N LYS A 148 11.99 7.36 5.79
CA LYS A 148 10.88 6.56 5.25
C LYS A 148 9.58 6.79 6.01
N ALA A 149 9.63 6.88 7.35
CA ALA A 149 8.44 7.15 8.16
C ALA A 149 7.78 8.48 7.78
N ASN A 150 8.59 9.50 7.51
CA ASN A 150 8.11 10.79 7.04
C ASN A 150 7.56 10.73 5.60
N GLU A 151 8.19 9.99 4.69
CA GLU A 151 7.66 9.75 3.33
C GLU A 151 6.27 9.09 3.39
N ASP A 152 6.10 8.08 4.24
CA ASP A 152 4.82 7.41 4.48
C ASP A 152 3.78 8.35 5.11
N TYR A 153 4.19 9.19 6.07
CA TYR A 153 3.30 10.19 6.67
C TYR A 153 2.82 11.22 5.64
N VAL A 154 3.72 11.72 4.80
CA VAL A 154 3.37 12.63 3.71
C VAL A 154 2.42 11.95 2.72
N ARG A 155 2.66 10.67 2.40
CA ARG A 155 1.74 9.88 1.57
C ARG A 155 0.35 9.81 2.22
N LEU A 156 0.25 9.46 3.50
CA LEU A 156 -1.01 9.41 4.24
C LEU A 156 -1.81 10.72 4.15
N LEU A 157 -1.12 11.87 4.24
CA LEU A 157 -1.75 13.18 4.19
C LEU A 157 -2.12 13.67 2.78
N ARG A 158 -1.48 13.13 1.74
CA ARG A 158 -1.64 13.61 0.35
C ARG A 158 -2.33 12.63 -0.58
N ASP A 159 -2.50 11.38 -0.17
CA ASP A 159 -3.13 10.38 -1.02
C ASP A 159 -4.58 10.78 -1.32
N PRO A 160 -4.97 10.96 -2.59
CA PRO A 160 -6.35 11.27 -2.97
C PRO A 160 -7.32 10.12 -2.66
N ASP A 161 -6.83 8.90 -2.52
CA ASP A 161 -7.65 7.74 -2.23
C ASP A 161 -8.13 7.72 -0.78
N LEU A 162 -7.44 8.43 0.10
CA LEU A 162 -7.78 8.57 1.52
C LEU A 162 -8.62 9.81 1.83
N GLU A 163 -9.06 10.57 0.83
CA GLU A 163 -9.72 11.86 1.02
C GLU A 163 -10.95 11.79 1.95
N SER A 164 -11.85 10.84 1.73
CA SER A 164 -13.07 10.68 2.54
C SER A 164 -12.75 10.40 4.00
N VAL A 165 -11.77 9.51 4.26
CA VAL A 165 -11.35 9.15 5.62
C VAL A 165 -10.58 10.30 6.28
N ARG A 166 -9.73 11.01 5.54
CA ARG A 166 -8.95 12.16 6.02
C ARG A 166 -9.83 13.36 6.36
N GLY A 167 -10.99 13.50 5.71
CA GLY A 167 -11.96 14.55 6.00
C GLY A 167 -12.65 14.43 7.38
N ASP A 168 -12.60 13.26 8.02
CA ASP A 168 -13.20 13.03 9.34
C ASP A 168 -12.30 13.56 10.46
N ALA A 169 -12.90 14.21 11.47
CA ALA A 169 -12.15 14.76 12.61
C ALA A 169 -11.39 13.70 13.42
N ARG A 170 -11.87 12.44 13.44
CA ARG A 170 -11.23 11.32 14.12
C ARG A 170 -9.92 10.90 13.46
N PHE A 171 -9.72 11.18 12.17
CA PHE A 171 -8.46 10.90 11.47
C PHE A 171 -7.27 11.53 12.21
N LYS A 172 -7.39 12.82 12.55
CA LYS A 172 -6.33 13.53 13.26
C LYS A 172 -6.07 12.93 14.64
N GLN A 173 -7.11 12.55 15.36
CA GLN A 173 -7.00 11.94 16.69
C GLN A 173 -6.22 10.61 16.62
N ILE A 174 -6.50 9.78 15.61
CA ILE A 174 -5.79 8.53 15.36
C ILE A 174 -4.32 8.82 15.03
N VAL A 175 -4.04 9.72 14.09
CA VAL A 175 -2.66 10.08 13.70
C VAL A 175 -1.84 10.62 14.89
N ASP A 176 -2.42 11.50 15.71
CA ASP A 176 -1.78 12.06 16.89
C ASP A 176 -1.50 10.99 17.95
N LYS A 177 -2.43 10.05 18.17
CA LYS A 177 -2.32 8.95 19.14
C LYS A 177 -1.07 8.10 18.90
N TYR A 178 -0.73 7.83 17.63
CA TYR A 178 0.43 7.02 17.26
C TYR A 178 1.70 7.86 17.06
N GLN A 179 1.69 9.15 17.41
CA GLN A 179 2.84 10.07 17.33
C GLN A 179 3.52 10.08 15.95
N VAL A 180 2.70 9.98 14.90
CA VAL A 180 3.19 9.83 13.54
C VAL A 180 3.78 11.14 13.00
N THR A 181 3.33 12.27 13.52
CA THR A 181 3.82 13.59 13.12
C THR A 181 5.30 13.76 13.49
N PRO A 182 6.19 14.01 12.52
CA PRO A 182 7.59 14.26 12.80
C PRO A 182 7.74 15.53 13.65
N THR A 183 8.52 15.42 14.73
CA THR A 183 8.92 16.62 15.50
C THR A 183 10.01 17.40 14.76
N GLU A 184 10.10 18.70 15.04
CA GLU A 184 11.08 19.59 14.39
C GLU A 184 12.54 19.12 14.57
N LEU A 185 12.87 18.61 15.76
CA LEU A 185 14.17 17.99 16.07
C LEU A 185 14.41 16.72 15.23
N GLN A 186 13.38 15.90 15.00
CA GLN A 186 13.51 14.71 14.16
C GLN A 186 13.73 15.08 12.68
N LEU A 187 13.12 16.15 12.19
CA LEU A 187 13.33 16.66 10.83
C LEU A 187 14.74 17.23 10.63
N GLN A 188 15.34 17.81 11.67
CA GLN A 188 16.72 18.33 11.63
C GLN A 188 17.78 17.22 11.68
N LEU A 189 17.51 16.14 12.43
CA LEU A 189 18.41 15.00 12.58
C LEU A 189 18.27 13.96 11.46
N ASP A 190 17.22 14.06 10.62
CA ASP A 190 17.04 13.18 9.47
C ASP A 190 18.06 13.51 8.37
N PRO A 191 19.00 12.60 8.06
CA PRO A 191 19.98 12.81 7.01
C PRO A 191 19.31 13.10 5.65
N SER A 192 18.15 12.51 5.36
CA SER A 192 17.46 12.69 4.08
C SER A 192 16.90 14.11 3.87
N GLN A 193 16.62 14.83 4.97
CA GLN A 193 16.16 16.21 4.98
C GLN A 193 17.28 17.22 5.29
N SER A 194 18.37 16.75 5.91
CA SER A 194 19.56 17.55 6.15
C SER A 194 20.24 17.97 4.84
N VAL A 195 20.91 19.12 4.87
CA VAL A 195 21.67 19.65 3.71
C VAL A 195 22.71 18.63 3.21
N ILE A 196 23.26 17.84 4.14
CA ILE A 196 24.30 16.84 3.86
C ILE A 196 23.72 15.61 3.14
N GLY A 197 22.59 15.05 3.60
CA GLY A 197 22.05 13.87 2.91
C GLY A 197 21.27 14.21 1.63
N ARG A 198 20.75 15.44 1.46
CA ARG A 198 20.34 15.92 0.13
C ARG A 198 21.52 15.95 -0.85
N ALA A 199 22.68 16.43 -0.41
CA ALA A 199 23.90 16.41 -1.22
C ALA A 199 24.34 14.98 -1.58
N MET A 200 24.27 14.03 -0.64
CA MET A 200 24.56 12.62 -0.91
C MET A 200 23.57 11.96 -1.89
N LYS A 201 22.26 12.24 -1.77
CA LYS A 201 21.23 11.74 -2.70
C LYS A 201 21.41 12.28 -4.12
N MET A 202 21.84 13.55 -4.24
CA MET A 202 22.16 14.17 -5.53
C MET A 202 23.44 13.60 -6.16
N TRP A 203 24.43 13.19 -5.38
CA TRP A 203 25.62 12.50 -5.90
C TRP A 203 25.38 11.03 -6.25
N GLY A 204 24.52 10.32 -5.52
CA GLY A 204 24.18 8.92 -5.80
C GLY A 204 23.33 8.72 -7.07
N SER A 205 22.56 9.72 -7.49
CA SER A 205 21.68 9.64 -8.69
C SER A 205 22.40 9.94 -10.01
N LYS A 206 23.73 10.10 -10.00
CA LYS A 206 24.54 10.51 -11.16
C LYS A 206 25.30 9.35 -11.84
N LYS A 207 24.86 8.10 -11.67
CA LYS A 207 25.38 6.93 -12.38
C LYS A 207 24.36 6.37 -13.37
#